data_AF-A0A2B7YQ56-F1
#
_entry.id   AF-A0A2B7YQ56-F1
#
_cell.length_a   1.000
_cell.length_b   1.000
_cell.length_c   1.000
_cell.angle_alpha   90.00
_cell.angle_beta   90.00
_cell.angle_gamma   90.00
#
_symmetry.space_group_name_H-M   'P 1'
#
loop_
_entity.id
_entity.type
_entity.pdbx_description
1 polymer ?
#
loop_
_entity_poly.entity_id
_entity_poly.type
_entity_poly.pdbx_seq_one_letter_code
_entity_poly.pdbx_strand_id
1 'polypeptide(L)'
;MDRLRPSAGSSRQSKPSFTTGNTLSPKNPSTTTEPKLSFFESLSRFFFPPPPPPPPEPRDALPEDSSKLDGILNYHFSQLDKIMSEVHERNSQIERLSYTYNSIRNEAHMHVTSEKLRMRIQGVRNARNLLARHVAFHLGEIDRTACKKQSLGGLRDVPDIFRHLPSEKEWTAMFQG
;
A
#
# COMPACT_ATOMS: atom_id res chain seq x y z
N MET A 1 12.05 -63.79 -33.43
CA MET A 1 13.32 -63.33 -34.04
C MET A 1 13.06 -63.16 -35.53
N ASP A 2 13.67 -62.12 -36.14
CA ASP A 2 13.56 -61.71 -37.56
C ASP A 2 12.15 -61.20 -37.97
N ARG A 3 11.91 -60.13 -38.75
CA ARG A 3 12.71 -59.27 -39.63
C ARG A 3 11.83 -58.06 -40.09
N LEU A 4 12.49 -56.94 -40.36
CA LEU A 4 12.32 -56.02 -41.53
C LEU A 4 11.01 -55.22 -41.79
N ARG A 5 11.18 -53.88 -41.77
CA ARG A 5 10.54 -52.81 -42.60
C ARG A 5 10.53 -53.19 -44.13
N PRO A 6 9.85 -52.52 -45.10
CA PRO A 6 9.69 -51.04 -45.26
C PRO A 6 8.46 -50.50 -46.08
N SER A 7 8.47 -49.18 -46.36
CA SER A 7 7.92 -48.45 -47.55
C SER A 7 6.39 -48.38 -47.74
N ALA A 8 5.78 -47.38 -48.39
CA ALA A 8 6.16 -46.09 -48.98
C ALA A 8 4.85 -45.32 -49.26
N GLY A 9 4.91 -43.99 -49.38
CA GLY A 9 3.81 -43.20 -49.91
C GLY A 9 4.20 -41.72 -49.99
N SER A 10 4.57 -41.28 -51.18
CA SER A 10 5.02 -39.92 -51.50
C SER A 10 4.13 -39.33 -52.60
N SER A 11 3.99 -38.00 -52.60
CA SER A 11 3.57 -37.11 -53.71
C SER A 11 2.06 -37.04 -54.01
N ARG A 12 1.45 -35.90 -54.37
CA ARG A 12 1.92 -34.55 -54.73
C ARG A 12 0.70 -33.59 -54.87
N GLN A 13 0.96 -32.29 -54.61
CA GLN A 13 0.43 -31.07 -55.27
C GLN A 13 -1.09 -30.80 -55.21
N SER A 14 -1.58 -29.58 -54.95
CA SER A 14 -1.27 -28.32 -55.65
C SER A 14 -1.64 -27.05 -54.85
N LYS A 15 -0.85 -25.98 -55.06
CA LYS A 15 -1.07 -24.59 -54.63
C LYS A 15 -2.20 -23.92 -55.45
N PRO A 16 -2.64 -22.69 -55.09
CA PRO A 16 -1.93 -21.52 -55.61
C PRO A 16 -1.62 -20.42 -54.59
N SER A 17 -0.53 -19.71 -54.87
CA SER A 17 -0.09 -18.46 -54.25
C SER A 17 -0.82 -17.26 -54.88
N PHE A 18 -1.04 -16.20 -54.10
CA PHE A 18 -0.82 -14.82 -54.55
C PHE A 18 -0.36 -13.94 -53.37
N THR A 19 0.40 -12.91 -53.72
CA THR A 19 1.48 -12.28 -52.93
C THR A 19 1.11 -10.88 -52.44
N THR A 20 1.73 -10.50 -51.32
CA THR A 20 2.17 -9.14 -50.91
C THR A 20 1.17 -8.14 -50.33
N GLY A 21 1.46 -7.78 -49.08
CA GLY A 21 1.06 -6.54 -48.43
C GLY A 21 1.79 -6.40 -47.09
N ASN A 22 3.02 -5.89 -47.11
CA ASN A 22 3.70 -5.38 -45.91
C ASN A 22 2.81 -4.32 -45.25
N THR A 23 2.61 -4.36 -43.92
CA THR A 23 2.49 -3.17 -43.05
C THR A 23 2.51 -3.61 -41.57
N LEU A 24 3.57 -3.21 -40.88
CA LEU A 24 3.69 -2.78 -39.46
C LEU A 24 2.98 -3.60 -38.36
N SER A 25 3.80 -4.12 -37.43
CA SER A 25 3.40 -4.44 -36.06
C SER A 25 2.66 -3.28 -35.37
N PRO A 26 1.80 -3.58 -34.40
CA PRO A 26 2.20 -3.37 -33.01
C PRO A 26 2.01 -4.67 -32.22
N LYS A 27 3.10 -5.26 -31.72
CA LYS A 27 3.54 -5.06 -30.33
C LYS A 27 2.38 -5.33 -29.37
N ASN A 28 2.37 -6.57 -28.86
CA ASN A 28 1.62 -6.97 -27.66
C ASN A 28 1.57 -5.81 -26.67
N PRO A 29 0.44 -5.55 -26.01
CA PRO A 29 0.44 -4.63 -24.89
C PRO A 29 1.43 -5.19 -23.87
N SER A 30 2.58 -4.54 -23.79
CA SER A 30 3.47 -4.65 -22.66
C SER A 30 2.62 -4.28 -21.46
N THR A 31 2.27 -5.28 -20.66
CA THR A 31 1.99 -5.10 -19.23
C THR A 31 3.29 -4.60 -18.63
N THR A 32 3.57 -3.31 -18.83
CA THR A 32 4.45 -2.55 -17.98
C THR A 32 3.73 -2.51 -16.65
N THR A 33 4.02 -3.51 -15.83
CA THR A 33 3.87 -3.37 -14.41
C THR A 33 4.67 -2.12 -14.06
N GLU A 34 4.00 -0.99 -13.86
CA GLU A 34 4.45 -0.01 -12.88
C GLU A 34 3.79 -0.42 -11.57
N PRO A 35 4.40 -1.29 -10.75
CA PRO A 35 3.85 -1.58 -9.46
C PRO A 35 4.52 -0.65 -8.45
N LYS A 36 3.69 0.06 -7.67
CA LYS A 36 3.93 0.53 -6.28
C LYS A 36 4.16 2.01 -6.02
N LEU A 37 4.66 2.81 -6.97
CA LEU A 37 4.66 4.27 -6.82
C LEU A 37 3.23 4.81 -6.61
N SER A 38 2.24 4.23 -7.31
CA SER A 38 0.84 4.60 -7.18
C SER A 38 0.19 4.14 -5.87
N PHE A 39 0.71 3.12 -5.19
CA PHE A 39 0.06 2.54 -4.01
C PHE A 39 0.24 3.41 -2.77
N PHE A 40 1.47 3.85 -2.50
CA PHE A 40 1.76 4.74 -1.36
C PHE A 40 1.24 6.17 -1.59
N GLU A 41 1.26 6.62 -2.84
CA GLU A 41 0.65 7.88 -3.23
C GLU A 41 -0.88 7.83 -3.13
N SER A 42 -1.52 6.72 -3.51
CA SER A 42 -2.98 6.51 -3.32
C SER A 42 -3.34 6.50 -1.83
N LEU A 43 -2.63 5.70 -1.03
CA LEU A 43 -2.81 5.62 0.42
C LEU A 43 -2.69 6.98 1.10
N SER A 44 -1.67 7.76 0.76
CA SER A 44 -1.46 9.09 1.36
C SER A 44 -2.55 10.10 0.96
N ARG A 45 -3.03 10.05 -0.30
CA ARG A 45 -4.15 10.88 -0.79
C ARG A 45 -5.52 10.45 -0.26
N PHE A 46 -5.66 9.20 0.18
CA PHE A 46 -6.92 8.70 0.74
C PHE A 46 -7.17 9.23 2.15
N PHE A 47 -6.11 9.36 2.96
CA PHE A 47 -6.23 9.84 4.34
C PHE A 47 -6.47 11.35 4.47
N PHE A 48 -6.13 12.13 3.44
CA PHE A 48 -6.32 13.58 3.41
C PHE A 48 -6.60 14.06 1.97
N PRO A 49 -7.59 14.95 1.71
CA PRO A 49 -7.48 15.79 0.53
C PRO A 49 -6.12 16.49 0.59
N PRO A 50 -5.37 16.59 -0.53
CA PRO A 50 -4.00 17.06 -0.49
C PRO A 50 -3.99 18.44 0.19
N PRO A 51 -3.27 18.62 1.32
CA PRO A 51 -2.98 19.97 1.77
C PRO A 51 -2.28 20.70 0.61
N PRO A 52 -2.41 22.04 0.49
CA PRO A 52 -1.58 22.79 -0.45
C PRO A 52 -0.14 22.31 -0.26
N PRO A 53 0.60 22.05 -1.37
CA PRO A 53 1.91 21.45 -1.27
C PRO A 53 2.70 22.28 -0.24
N PRO A 54 3.19 21.65 0.84
CA PRO A 54 4.06 22.36 1.75
C PRO A 54 5.18 22.98 0.90
N PRO A 55 5.64 24.20 1.21
CA PRO A 55 6.86 24.69 0.58
C PRO A 55 7.89 23.56 0.66
N PRO A 56 8.67 23.28 -0.39
CA PRO A 56 9.62 22.19 -0.38
C PRO A 56 10.61 22.48 0.75
N GLU A 57 10.33 21.96 1.95
CA GLU A 57 11.33 21.87 2.97
C GLU A 57 12.47 21.07 2.34
N PRO A 58 13.72 21.51 2.51
CA PRO A 58 14.85 20.76 2.00
C PRO A 58 14.78 19.38 2.65
N ARG A 59 14.28 18.38 1.92
CA ARG A 59 14.22 17.01 2.40
C ARG A 59 15.66 16.57 2.62
N ASP A 60 15.98 16.15 3.84
CA ASP A 60 17.34 15.73 4.19
C ASP A 60 17.88 14.74 3.18
N ALA A 61 19.12 14.94 2.71
CA ALA A 61 19.71 14.06 1.72
C ALA A 61 19.81 12.62 2.27
N LEU A 62 19.32 11.64 1.49
CA LEU A 62 19.46 10.24 1.84
C LEU A 62 20.91 9.78 1.64
N PRO A 63 21.42 8.87 2.48
CA PRO A 63 22.78 8.34 2.33
C PRO A 63 22.95 7.54 1.03
N GLU A 64 24.15 7.56 0.47
CA GLU A 64 24.55 6.74 -0.69
C GLU A 64 24.96 5.31 -0.30
N ASP A 65 24.90 4.97 0.98
CA ASP A 65 25.27 3.67 1.53
C ASP A 65 24.02 2.80 1.71
N SER A 66 23.99 1.67 1.00
CA SER A 66 22.87 0.71 1.05
C SER A 66 22.58 0.21 2.47
N SER A 67 23.59 0.01 3.31
CA SER A 67 23.41 -0.47 4.68
C SER A 67 22.71 0.58 5.55
N LYS A 68 23.04 1.86 5.34
CA LYS A 68 22.37 2.97 6.05
C LYS A 68 20.92 3.14 5.59
N LEU A 69 20.65 2.94 4.31
CA LEU A 69 19.28 2.92 3.80
C LEU A 69 18.43 1.80 4.42
N ASP A 70 19.03 0.64 4.69
CA ASP A 70 18.35 -0.45 5.43
C ASP A 70 18.02 -0.05 6.87
N GLY A 71 18.93 0.65 7.55
CA GLY A 71 18.66 1.22 8.87
C GLY A 71 17.47 2.20 8.87
N ILE A 72 17.39 3.07 7.85
CA ILE A 72 16.29 4.03 7.68
C ILE A 72 14.96 3.31 7.40
N LEU A 73 14.95 2.32 6.51
CA LEU A 73 13.77 1.50 6.24
C LEU A 73 13.28 0.82 7.52
N ASN A 74 14.17 0.13 8.24
CA ASN A 74 13.83 -0.54 9.50
C ASN A 74 13.26 0.42 10.55
N TYR A 75 13.81 1.63 10.64
CA TYR A 75 13.27 2.67 11.51
C TYR A 75 11.82 2.99 11.14
N HIS A 76 11.52 3.28 9.87
CA HIS A 76 10.17 3.65 9.46
C HIS A 76 9.16 2.50 9.59
N PHE A 77 9.56 1.25 9.30
CA PHE A 77 8.72 0.08 9.60
C PHE A 77 8.39 -0.02 11.08
N SER A 78 9.39 0.13 11.96
CA SER A 78 9.16 0.10 13.40
C SER A 78 8.24 1.22 13.90
N GLN A 79 8.22 2.39 13.24
CA GLN A 79 7.29 3.45 13.58
C GLN A 79 5.86 3.12 13.12
N LEU A 80 5.70 2.51 11.93
CA LEU A 80 4.40 2.05 11.47
C LEU A 80 3.80 0.99 12.40
N ASP A 81 4.60 0.03 12.88
CA ASP A 81 4.14 -0.98 13.85
C ASP A 81 3.65 -0.34 15.17
N LYS A 82 4.36 0.68 15.65
CA LYS A 82 3.96 1.45 16.85
C LYS A 82 2.66 2.21 16.61
N ILE A 83 2.53 2.88 15.47
CA ILE A 83 1.32 3.62 15.12
C ILE A 83 0.13 2.67 14.98
N MET A 84 0.31 1.50 14.34
CA MET A 84 -0.74 0.48 14.26
C MET A 84 -1.21 0.05 15.65
N SER A 85 -0.26 -0.23 16.55
CA SER A 85 -0.56 -0.59 17.94
C SER A 85 -1.35 0.51 18.65
N GLU A 86 -0.96 1.78 18.48
CA GLU A 86 -1.69 2.92 19.06
C GLU A 86 -3.10 3.07 18.47
N VAL A 87 -3.27 2.89 17.15
CA VAL A 87 -4.59 2.92 16.50
C VAL A 87 -5.50 1.83 17.07
N HIS A 88 -4.99 0.61 17.25
CA HIS A 88 -5.74 -0.49 17.87
C HIS A 88 -6.12 -0.19 19.33
N GLU A 89 -5.23 0.41 20.11
CA GLU A 89 -5.52 0.82 21.48
C GLU A 89 -6.65 1.86 21.53
N ARG A 90 -6.60 2.87 20.64
CA ARG A 90 -7.62 3.92 20.55
C ARG A 90 -8.96 3.36 20.09
N ASN A 91 -8.98 2.44 19.13
CA ASN A 91 -10.21 1.74 18.72
C ASN A 91 -10.82 0.93 19.88
N SER A 92 -9.99 0.18 20.62
CA SER A 92 -10.45 -0.56 21.81
C SER A 92 -10.99 0.38 22.91
N GLN A 93 -10.43 1.58 23.04
CA GLN A 93 -10.93 2.60 23.95
C GLN A 93 -12.28 3.18 23.48
N ILE A 94 -12.45 3.44 22.19
CA ILE A 94 -13.72 3.89 21.58
C ILE A 94 -14.81 2.85 21.83
N GLU A 95 -14.53 1.56 21.60
CA GLU A 95 -15.49 0.47 21.83
C GLU A 95 -15.95 0.43 23.28
N ARG A 96 -15.02 0.43 24.25
CA ARG A 96 -15.35 0.41 25.69
C ARG A 96 -16.20 1.62 26.10
N LEU A 97 -15.81 2.82 25.68
CA LEU A 97 -16.57 4.03 26.00
C LEU A 97 -17.96 4.02 25.33
N SER A 98 -18.05 3.51 24.09
CA SER A 98 -19.30 3.41 23.35
C SER A 98 -20.27 2.41 23.99
N TYR A 99 -19.75 1.30 24.54
CA TYR A 99 -20.55 0.37 25.32
C TYR A 99 -21.20 1.05 26.53
N THR A 100 -20.39 1.75 27.35
CA THR A 100 -20.91 2.50 28.50
C THR A 100 -21.87 3.63 28.09
N TYR A 101 -21.61 4.30 26.97
CA TYR A 101 -22.52 5.34 26.46
C TYR A 101 -23.87 4.75 26.08
N ASN A 102 -23.87 3.65 25.35
CA ASN A 102 -25.09 3.00 24.90
C ASN A 102 -25.94 2.46 26.05
N SER A 103 -25.33 2.08 27.18
CA SER A 103 -26.09 1.65 28.37
C SER A 103 -26.80 2.81 29.08
N ILE A 104 -26.21 4.01 29.11
CA ILE A 104 -26.73 5.13 29.94
C ILE A 104 -27.41 6.25 29.14
N ARG A 105 -27.26 6.30 27.81
CA ARG A 105 -27.68 7.47 27.00
C ARG A 105 -29.18 7.79 27.04
N ASN A 106 -30.02 6.81 27.34
CA ASN A 106 -31.48 6.96 27.39
C ASN A 106 -32.01 7.20 28.82
N GLU A 107 -31.14 7.20 29.82
CA GLU A 107 -31.53 7.43 31.22
C GLU A 107 -31.65 8.93 31.49
N ALA A 108 -32.86 9.41 31.80
CA ALA A 108 -33.14 10.83 31.96
C ALA A 108 -32.23 11.54 33.00
N HIS A 109 -31.89 10.84 34.09
CA HIS A 109 -31.04 11.36 35.16
C HIS A 109 -29.53 11.34 34.81
N MET A 110 -29.14 10.69 33.71
CA MET A 110 -27.74 10.53 33.29
C MET A 110 -27.36 11.40 32.09
N HIS A 111 -28.21 12.34 31.67
CA HIS A 111 -27.97 13.18 30.49
C HIS A 111 -26.61 13.89 30.50
N VAL A 112 -26.21 14.49 31.63
CA VAL A 112 -24.91 15.17 31.73
C VAL A 112 -23.74 14.18 31.58
N THR A 113 -23.89 12.98 32.13
CA THR A 113 -22.87 11.92 32.06
C THR A 113 -22.75 11.36 30.65
N SER A 114 -23.87 11.10 29.97
CA SER A 114 -23.88 10.59 28.59
C SER A 114 -23.25 11.59 27.62
N GLU A 115 -23.49 12.89 27.81
CA GLU A 115 -22.89 13.94 26.99
C GLU A 115 -21.38 14.06 27.20
N LYS A 116 -20.90 14.03 28.46
CA LYS A 116 -19.46 13.98 28.76
C LYS A 116 -18.78 12.77 28.12
N LEU A 117 -19.46 11.62 28.13
CA LEU A 117 -18.95 10.39 27.55
C LEU A 117 -18.90 10.47 26.01
N ARG A 118 -19.92 11.05 25.38
CA ARG A 118 -19.95 11.35 23.94
C ARG A 118 -18.77 12.24 23.54
N MET A 119 -18.51 13.31 24.29
CA MET A 119 -17.37 14.19 24.05
C MET A 119 -16.03 13.46 24.22
N ARG A 120 -15.91 12.56 25.20
CA ARG A 120 -14.72 11.73 25.39
C ARG A 120 -14.49 10.78 24.22
N ILE A 121 -15.53 10.10 23.73
CA ILE A 121 -15.45 9.23 22.54
C ILE A 121 -14.95 10.03 21.34
N GLN A 122 -15.49 11.25 21.13
CA GLN A 122 -15.04 12.11 20.04
C GLN A 122 -13.57 12.54 20.20
N GLY A 123 -13.12 12.84 21.42
CA GLY A 123 -11.72 13.14 21.70
C GLY A 123 -10.78 11.99 21.33
N VAL A 124 -11.15 10.75 21.63
CA VAL A 124 -10.36 9.56 21.27
C VAL A 124 -10.34 9.35 19.76
N ARG A 125 -11.47 9.54 19.06
CA ARG A 125 -11.53 9.50 17.59
C ARG A 125 -10.63 10.54 16.94
N ASN A 126 -10.65 11.78 17.44
CA ASN A 126 -9.80 12.85 16.94
C ASN A 126 -8.31 12.50 17.13
N ALA A 127 -7.94 11.98 18.32
CA ALA A 127 -6.58 11.56 18.61
C ALA A 127 -6.12 10.41 17.69
N ARG A 128 -6.97 9.41 17.45
CA ARG A 128 -6.70 8.36 16.45
C ARG A 128 -6.47 8.97 15.07
N ASN A 129 -7.37 9.85 14.60
CA ASN A 129 -7.30 10.39 13.25
C ASN A 129 -6.07 11.29 13.02
N LEU A 130 -5.48 11.87 14.06
CA LEU A 130 -4.19 12.58 13.95
C LEU A 130 -3.05 11.63 13.55
N LEU A 131 -3.10 10.36 13.93
CA LEU A 131 -2.08 9.35 13.59
C LEU A 131 -2.01 9.08 12.08
N ALA A 132 -3.09 9.33 11.32
CA ALA A 132 -3.10 9.12 9.87
C ALA A 132 -2.03 9.95 9.14
N ARG A 133 -1.70 11.17 9.63
CA ARG A 133 -0.63 11.99 9.04
C ARG A 133 0.74 11.34 9.23
N HIS A 134 0.97 10.73 10.39
CA HIS A 134 2.20 10.03 10.70
C HIS A 134 2.36 8.77 9.85
N VAL A 135 1.26 8.03 9.62
CA VAL A 135 1.24 6.90 8.68
C VAL A 135 1.65 7.38 7.28
N ALA A 136 1.00 8.42 6.76
CA ALA A 136 1.30 8.96 5.43
C ALA A 136 2.77 9.41 5.29
N PHE A 137 3.31 10.09 6.31
CA PHE A 137 4.71 10.49 6.36
C PHE A 137 5.65 9.28 6.28
N HIS A 138 5.47 8.26 7.12
CA HIS A 138 6.36 7.10 7.15
C HIS A 138 6.25 6.25 5.88
N LEU A 139 5.06 6.09 5.31
CA LEU A 139 4.89 5.43 4.02
C LEU A 139 5.62 6.18 2.90
N GLY A 140 5.56 7.51 2.90
CA GLY A 140 6.29 8.34 1.95
C GLY A 140 7.81 8.22 2.08
N GLU A 141 8.35 8.18 3.30
CA GLU A 141 9.79 8.00 3.51
C GLU A 141 10.27 6.58 3.18
N ILE A 142 9.43 5.56 3.40
CA ILE A 142 9.74 4.19 2.94
C ILE A 142 9.85 4.15 1.42
N ASP A 143 8.88 4.73 0.69
CA ASP A 143 8.88 4.79 -0.77
C ASP A 143 10.14 5.52 -1.28
N ARG A 144 10.39 6.72 -0.75
CA ARG A 144 11.57 7.54 -1.07
C ARG A 144 12.89 6.78 -0.85
N THR A 145 13.01 6.08 0.29
CA THR A 145 14.22 5.32 0.65
C THR A 145 14.39 4.09 -0.24
N ALA A 146 13.31 3.39 -0.54
CA ALA A 146 13.32 2.24 -1.44
C ALA A 146 13.70 2.64 -2.87
N CYS A 147 13.16 3.74 -3.40
CA CYS A 147 13.55 4.28 -4.72
C CYS A 147 15.05 4.62 -4.76
N LYS A 148 15.58 5.27 -3.70
CA LYS A 148 17.02 5.57 -3.62
C LYS A 148 17.85 4.28 -3.62
N LYS A 149 17.48 3.29 -2.80
CA LYS A 149 18.19 2.01 -2.75
C LYS A 149 18.14 1.26 -4.08
N GLN A 150 17.02 1.32 -4.80
CA GLN A 150 16.90 0.76 -6.15
C GLN A 150 17.83 1.46 -7.15
N SER A 151 17.94 2.80 -7.10
CA SER A 151 18.83 3.56 -7.98
C SER A 151 20.31 3.22 -7.79
N LEU A 152 20.69 2.74 -6.62
CA LEU A 152 22.05 2.27 -6.29
C LEU A 152 22.29 0.80 -6.68
N GLY A 153 21.34 0.16 -7.36
CA GLY A 153 21.41 -1.25 -7.73
C GLY A 153 21.09 -2.22 -6.58
N GLY A 154 20.64 -1.71 -5.43
CA GLY A 154 20.41 -2.48 -4.20
C GLY A 154 19.07 -3.22 -4.11
N LEU A 155 18.12 -2.95 -5.00
CA LEU A 155 16.81 -3.62 -5.03
C LEU A 155 16.40 -3.93 -6.48
N ARG A 156 16.48 -5.20 -6.88
CA ARG A 156 15.89 -5.67 -8.17
C ARG A 156 14.40 -6.01 -8.03
N ASP A 157 14.00 -6.46 -6.85
CA ASP A 157 12.63 -6.82 -6.51
C ASP A 157 12.11 -5.93 -5.40
N VAL A 158 10.80 -5.78 -5.34
CA VAL A 158 10.17 -5.04 -4.24
C VAL A 158 10.47 -5.81 -2.96
N PRO A 159 11.16 -5.20 -1.98
CA PRO A 159 11.59 -5.93 -0.81
C PRO A 159 10.38 -6.55 -0.12
N ASP A 160 10.48 -7.83 0.24
CA ASP A 160 9.42 -8.61 0.89
C ASP A 160 8.87 -7.91 2.14
N ILE A 161 9.65 -7.00 2.71
CA ILE A 161 9.30 -6.08 3.78
C ILE A 161 7.98 -5.32 3.51
N PHE A 162 7.67 -5.02 2.25
CA PHE A 162 6.44 -4.35 1.84
C PHE A 162 5.20 -5.24 1.90
N ARG A 163 5.37 -6.57 1.95
CA ARG A 163 4.24 -7.52 2.07
C ARG A 163 3.64 -7.54 3.48
N HIS A 164 4.38 -7.01 4.46
CA HIS A 164 3.93 -6.96 5.85
C HIS A 164 3.15 -5.68 6.20
N LEU A 165 3.11 -4.71 5.29
CA LEU A 165 2.32 -3.50 5.49
C LEU A 165 0.82 -3.80 5.28
N PRO A 166 -0.07 -3.22 6.09
CA PRO A 166 -1.50 -3.30 5.83
C PRO A 166 -1.84 -2.73 4.45
N SER A 167 -2.79 -3.38 3.79
CA SER A 167 -3.41 -2.88 2.56
C SER A 167 -4.15 -1.57 2.80
N GLU A 168 -4.45 -0.85 1.72
CA GLU A 168 -5.29 0.36 1.76
C GLU A 168 -6.64 0.13 2.44
N LYS A 169 -7.25 -1.03 2.20
CA LYS A 169 -8.51 -1.40 2.83
C LYS A 169 -8.36 -1.61 4.34
N GLU A 170 -7.28 -2.26 4.77
CA GLU A 170 -7.03 -2.50 6.20
C GLU A 170 -6.73 -1.20 6.93
N TRP A 171 -5.89 -0.35 6.34
CA TRP A 171 -5.64 1.00 6.84
C TRP A 171 -6.95 1.79 6.95
N THR A 172 -7.77 1.79 5.91
CA THR A 172 -9.08 2.45 5.92
C THR A 172 -9.97 1.95 7.04
N ALA A 173 -10.07 0.63 7.22
CA ALA A 173 -10.88 0.02 8.26
C ALA A 173 -10.43 0.45 9.67
N MET A 174 -9.12 0.55 9.91
CA MET A 174 -8.57 0.97 11.20
C MET A 174 -8.95 2.40 11.60
N PHE A 175 -9.15 3.31 10.63
CA PHE A 175 -9.46 4.72 10.89
C PHE A 175 -10.95 5.10 10.76
N GLN A 176 -11.82 4.17 10.35
CA GLN A 176 -13.26 4.44 10.15
C GLN A 176 -14.17 4.15 11.38
N GLY A 177 -13.64 3.59 12.47
CA GLY A 177 -14.42 3.28 13.70
C GLY A 177 -14.90 4.47 14.54
#